data_AF-A0A081XY40-F1
#
_entry.id   AF-A0A081XY40-F1
#
_cell.length_a   1.000
_cell.length_b   1.000
_cell.length_c   1.000
_cell.angle_alpha   90.00
_cell.angle_beta   90.00
_cell.angle_gamma   90.00
#
_symmetry.space_group_name_H-M   'P 1'
#
loop_
_entity.id
_entity.type
_entity.pdbx_description
1 polymer ?
#
loop_
_entity_poly.entity_id
_entity_poly.type
_entity_poly.pdbx_seq_one_letter_code
_entity_poly.pdbx_strand_id
1 'polypeptide(L)'
;MRSHILGRIALDQERLAQDLAHLAAVPTVEEEYDEFSNGFWKNIPLYNASGASDDRLYRDLHGAPAQPTGHVEHVPYLNEIITTVFDVERLQMARTRNLKNAVVIPHRDFVELDRGLDQYFRTHVMLEDSPLAFHSDDDTVIHMRAGEIWYLDAAAVHSAVNFGEFSRQSLCVDLAFDGAFDEKEAFADASVYTSDVSPAIHERKPFTKEREAGILALSGVIGRENFRDILFLLSKVHYTYDVHPSETYEWLVAVSKEAGDDKMVEKAERIRDFAIGARAFGERFSLTTW
;
A
#
# COMPACT_ATOMS: atom_id res chain seq x y z
N MET A 1 12.88 2.15 -9.77
CA MET A 1 11.91 1.21 -9.18
C MET A 1 12.65 -0.01 -8.66
N ARG A 2 12.62 -0.23 -7.34
CA ARG A 2 13.15 -1.45 -6.71
C ARG A 2 12.08 -2.55 -6.67
N SER A 3 10.80 -2.18 -6.57
CA SER A 3 9.69 -3.12 -6.73
C SER A 3 9.74 -3.80 -8.10
N HIS A 4 9.40 -5.08 -8.14
CA HIS A 4 9.42 -5.87 -9.38
C HIS A 4 8.57 -7.13 -9.22
N ILE A 5 8.29 -7.80 -10.33
CA ILE A 5 7.54 -9.07 -10.33
C ILE A 5 8.50 -10.19 -9.94
N LEU A 6 8.08 -10.98 -8.94
CA LEU A 6 8.78 -12.18 -8.49
C LEU A 6 8.30 -13.43 -9.22
N GLY A 7 7.05 -13.42 -9.70
CA GLY A 7 6.45 -14.59 -10.35
C GLY A 7 5.00 -14.36 -10.71
N ARG A 8 4.35 -15.40 -11.22
CA ARG A 8 2.92 -15.38 -11.53
C ARG A 8 2.28 -16.73 -11.26
N ILE A 9 1.13 -16.71 -10.62
CA ILE A 9 0.29 -17.89 -10.39
C ILE A 9 -1.00 -17.80 -11.19
N ALA A 10 -1.51 -18.96 -11.63
CA ALA A 10 -2.85 -19.05 -12.19
C ALA A 10 -3.87 -19.07 -11.04
N LEU A 11 -4.86 -18.18 -11.13
CA LEU A 11 -5.93 -18.10 -10.14
C LEU A 11 -7.15 -18.88 -10.63
N ASP A 12 -7.56 -19.89 -9.87
CA ASP A 12 -8.82 -20.61 -10.03
C ASP A 12 -9.97 -19.68 -9.65
N GLN A 13 -10.66 -19.14 -10.67
CA GLN A 13 -11.68 -18.13 -10.48
C GLN A 13 -12.91 -18.65 -9.73
N GLU A 14 -13.24 -19.94 -9.86
CA GLU A 14 -14.42 -20.51 -9.19
C GLU A 14 -14.16 -20.64 -7.68
N ARG A 15 -12.98 -21.15 -7.31
CA ARG A 15 -12.55 -21.27 -5.91
C ARG A 15 -12.32 -19.89 -5.29
N LEU A 16 -11.66 -18.99 -6.02
CA LEU A 16 -11.38 -17.63 -5.56
C LEU A 16 -12.66 -16.82 -5.33
N ALA A 17 -13.69 -16.99 -6.17
CA ALA A 17 -14.95 -16.27 -6.00
C ALA A 17 -15.62 -16.54 -4.64
N GLN A 18 -15.49 -17.75 -4.10
CA GLN A 18 -16.03 -18.11 -2.78
C GLN A 18 -15.31 -17.35 -1.67
N ASP A 19 -13.98 -17.33 -1.72
CA ASP A 19 -13.14 -16.60 -0.77
C ASP A 19 -13.40 -15.09 -0.85
N LEU A 20 -13.46 -14.52 -2.06
CA LEU A 20 -13.77 -13.09 -2.28
C LEU A 20 -15.15 -12.72 -1.74
N ALA A 21 -16.15 -13.59 -1.85
CA ALA A 21 -17.48 -13.35 -1.30
C ALA A 21 -17.46 -13.28 0.23
N HIS A 22 -16.71 -14.16 0.91
CA HIS A 22 -16.50 -14.06 2.35
C HIS A 22 -15.81 -12.75 2.72
N LEU A 23 -14.70 -12.44 2.05
CA LEU A 23 -13.92 -11.22 2.32
C LEU A 23 -14.77 -9.96 2.11
N ALA A 24 -15.64 -9.92 1.11
CA ALA A 24 -16.55 -8.79 0.91
C ALA A 24 -17.56 -8.63 2.06
N ALA A 25 -18.04 -9.75 2.62
CA ALA A 25 -19.06 -9.78 3.67
C ALA A 25 -18.55 -9.45 5.08
N VAL A 26 -17.24 -9.61 5.36
CA VAL A 26 -16.65 -9.19 6.65
C VAL A 26 -16.97 -7.70 6.89
N PRO A 27 -17.39 -7.25 8.07
CA PRO A 27 -17.64 -5.82 8.30
C PRO A 27 -16.36 -5.00 8.13
N THR A 28 -16.48 -3.80 7.57
CA THR A 28 -15.43 -2.78 7.73
C THR A 28 -15.44 -2.28 9.16
N VAL A 29 -14.26 -1.92 9.63
CA VAL A 29 -13.96 -1.44 10.97
C VAL A 29 -13.08 -0.21 10.83
N GLU A 30 -13.00 0.61 11.86
CA GLU A 30 -11.94 1.63 11.92
C GLU A 30 -10.60 0.90 12.01
N GLU A 31 -9.69 1.31 11.13
CA GLU A 31 -8.39 0.68 10.95
C GLU A 31 -7.28 1.63 11.40
N GLU A 32 -6.18 1.04 11.81
CA GLU A 32 -4.93 1.77 12.01
C GLU A 32 -4.55 2.41 10.67
N TYR A 33 -4.25 3.71 10.67
CA TYR A 33 -3.85 4.51 9.49
C TYR A 33 -4.98 4.98 8.56
N ASP A 34 -6.26 4.87 8.97
CA ASP A 34 -7.39 5.43 8.22
C ASP A 34 -7.24 6.93 7.92
N GLU A 35 -6.48 7.67 8.73
CA GLU A 35 -6.18 9.08 8.46
C GLU A 35 -5.43 9.31 7.14
N PHE A 36 -4.70 8.31 6.62
CA PHE A 36 -3.86 8.42 5.41
C PHE A 36 -4.53 7.88 4.15
N SER A 37 -5.80 7.46 4.26
CA SER A 37 -6.60 7.04 3.12
C SER A 37 -7.93 7.80 3.05
N ASN A 38 -8.55 7.74 1.89
CA ASN A 38 -9.93 8.16 1.68
C ASN A 38 -10.72 7.08 0.94
N GLY A 39 -12.02 7.27 0.77
CA GLY A 39 -12.87 6.31 0.07
C GLY A 39 -13.05 5.02 0.86
N PHE A 40 -13.14 3.90 0.15
CA PHE A 40 -13.26 2.58 0.76
C PHE A 40 -11.89 1.90 0.80
N TRP A 41 -11.49 1.51 2.00
CA TRP A 41 -10.36 0.64 2.24
C TRP A 41 -10.70 -0.39 3.30
N LYS A 42 -10.07 -1.57 3.21
CA LYS A 42 -10.34 -2.68 4.11
C LYS A 42 -9.16 -3.62 4.19
N ASN A 43 -8.72 -3.95 5.40
CA ASN A 43 -7.83 -5.08 5.63
C ASN A 43 -8.56 -6.23 6.32
N ILE A 44 -8.18 -7.45 5.98
CA ILE A 44 -8.61 -8.63 6.72
C ILE A 44 -7.37 -9.47 7.03
N PRO A 45 -6.94 -9.57 8.30
CA PRO A 45 -5.79 -10.40 8.67
C PRO A 45 -6.14 -11.87 8.50
N LEU A 46 -5.34 -12.59 7.72
CA LEU A 46 -5.44 -14.04 7.55
C LEU A 46 -4.42 -14.75 8.44
N TYR A 47 -3.21 -14.20 8.56
CA TYR A 47 -2.18 -14.68 9.46
C TYR A 47 -1.56 -13.50 10.20
N ASN A 48 -1.40 -13.63 11.52
CA ASN A 48 -0.78 -12.60 12.36
C ASN A 48 -0.11 -13.22 13.60
N ALA A 49 0.40 -12.37 14.49
CA ALA A 49 1.14 -12.80 15.68
C ALA A 49 0.30 -13.62 16.67
N SER A 50 -0.97 -13.24 16.85
CA SER A 50 -1.83 -13.75 17.93
C SER A 50 -2.82 -14.83 17.51
N GLY A 51 -3.04 -15.00 16.20
CA GLY A 51 -4.14 -15.80 15.65
C GLY A 51 -5.52 -15.15 15.81
N ALA A 52 -5.62 -13.92 16.32
CA ALA A 52 -6.90 -13.24 16.53
C ALA A 52 -7.36 -12.50 15.28
N SER A 53 -8.64 -12.59 14.92
CA SER A 53 -9.18 -11.95 13.70
C SER A 53 -9.24 -10.42 13.76
N ASP A 54 -9.16 -9.83 14.95
CA ASP A 54 -9.13 -8.39 15.19
C ASP A 54 -7.71 -7.82 15.33
N ASP A 55 -6.69 -8.68 15.36
CA ASP A 55 -5.29 -8.27 15.39
C ASP A 55 -4.79 -7.89 13.99
N ARG A 56 -4.75 -6.59 13.71
CA ARG A 56 -4.32 -6.03 12.42
C ARG A 56 -2.92 -5.44 12.44
N LEU A 57 -2.24 -5.49 13.58
CA LEU A 57 -0.96 -4.83 13.77
C LEU A 57 0.18 -5.70 13.23
N TYR A 58 0.98 -5.12 12.35
CA TYR A 58 2.25 -5.72 11.95
C TYR A 58 3.27 -5.59 13.07
N ARG A 59 3.98 -6.68 13.39
CA ARG A 59 5.02 -6.73 14.41
C ARG A 59 6.02 -7.82 14.08
N ASP A 60 7.27 -7.63 14.48
CA ASP A 60 8.30 -8.64 14.36
C ASP A 60 7.97 -9.88 15.20
N LEU A 61 8.01 -11.04 14.56
CA LEU A 61 7.93 -12.34 15.22
C LEU A 61 9.33 -12.89 15.40
N HIS A 62 9.68 -13.21 16.64
CA HIS A 62 10.94 -13.87 17.00
C HIS A 62 10.66 -15.31 17.42
N GLY A 63 11.11 -16.27 16.61
CA GLY A 63 11.15 -17.69 16.96
C GLY A 63 9.91 -18.53 16.60
N ALA A 64 8.84 -17.94 16.05
CA ALA A 64 7.71 -18.69 15.48
C ALA A 64 7.07 -17.92 14.32
N PRO A 65 6.55 -18.61 13.28
CA PRO A 65 5.82 -17.97 12.20
C PRO A 65 4.44 -17.48 12.65
N ALA A 66 3.83 -16.63 11.81
CA ALA A 66 2.48 -16.13 12.03
C ALA A 66 1.44 -17.27 12.14
N GLN A 67 0.43 -17.07 12.97
CA GLN A 67 -0.65 -18.02 13.21
C GLN A 67 -1.87 -17.67 12.35
N PRO A 68 -2.61 -18.68 11.84
CA PRO A 68 -3.85 -18.44 11.10
C PRO A 68 -4.90 -17.80 12.01
N THR A 69 -5.66 -16.85 11.46
CA THR A 69 -6.83 -16.27 12.13
C THR A 69 -8.08 -17.08 11.85
N GLY A 70 -9.18 -16.77 12.55
CA GLY A 70 -10.48 -17.38 12.27
C GLY A 70 -11.00 -17.11 10.85
N HIS A 71 -10.45 -16.13 10.13
CA HIS A 71 -10.83 -15.90 8.72
C HIS A 71 -10.33 -17.00 7.79
N VAL A 72 -9.23 -17.67 8.11
CA VAL A 72 -8.60 -18.70 7.25
C VAL A 72 -9.53 -19.87 6.96
N GLU A 73 -10.38 -20.24 7.94
CA GLU A 73 -11.38 -21.30 7.78
C GLU A 73 -12.44 -20.99 6.70
N HIS A 74 -12.59 -19.71 6.35
CA HIS A 74 -13.57 -19.22 5.38
C HIS A 74 -12.96 -18.79 4.04
N VAL A 75 -11.63 -18.85 3.90
CA VAL A 75 -10.91 -18.57 2.65
C VAL A 75 -9.95 -19.71 2.28
N PRO A 76 -10.46 -20.94 2.11
CA PRO A 76 -9.61 -22.11 1.91
C PRO A 76 -8.71 -22.03 0.67
N TYR A 77 -9.11 -21.30 -0.38
CA TYR A 77 -8.28 -21.17 -1.57
C TYR A 77 -7.11 -20.19 -1.35
N LEU A 78 -7.34 -19.06 -0.69
CA LEU A 78 -6.27 -18.15 -0.29
C LEU A 78 -5.33 -18.79 0.72
N ASN A 79 -5.86 -19.61 1.63
CA ASN A 79 -5.05 -20.40 2.54
C ASN A 79 -4.13 -21.37 1.78
N GLU A 80 -4.67 -22.07 0.78
CA GLU A 80 -3.87 -22.92 -0.12
C GLU A 80 -2.79 -22.11 -0.84
N ILE A 81 -3.11 -20.94 -1.41
CA ILE A 81 -2.11 -20.06 -2.04
C ILE A 81 -1.00 -19.72 -1.04
N ILE A 82 -1.34 -19.25 0.17
CA ILE A 82 -0.34 -18.87 1.18
C ILE A 82 0.57 -20.05 1.52
N THR A 83 -0.02 -21.22 1.80
CA THR A 83 0.69 -22.38 2.33
C THR A 83 1.43 -23.21 1.28
N THR A 84 1.09 -23.06 -0.01
CA THR A 84 1.73 -23.80 -1.11
C THR A 84 2.69 -22.96 -1.93
N VAL A 85 2.48 -21.63 -1.98
CA VAL A 85 3.32 -20.72 -2.77
C VAL A 85 4.45 -20.15 -1.93
N PHE A 86 4.19 -19.73 -0.69
CA PHE A 86 5.16 -19.00 0.15
C PHE A 86 5.80 -19.89 1.21
N ASP A 87 7.01 -19.53 1.63
CA ASP A 87 7.67 -20.16 2.79
C ASP A 87 6.99 -19.70 4.10
N VAL A 88 6.09 -20.52 4.61
CA VAL A 88 5.31 -20.22 5.81
C VAL A 88 6.15 -20.14 7.09
N GLU A 89 7.34 -20.74 7.12
CA GLU A 89 8.24 -20.66 8.28
C GLU A 89 8.80 -19.25 8.47
N ARG A 90 8.78 -18.43 7.42
CA ARG A 90 9.26 -17.03 7.42
C ARG A 90 8.13 -16.01 7.50
N LEU A 91 6.88 -16.48 7.52
CA LEU A 91 5.69 -15.65 7.48
C LEU A 91 5.57 -14.78 8.74
N GLN A 92 5.56 -13.46 8.56
CA GLN A 92 5.32 -12.48 9.63
C GLN A 92 3.84 -12.08 9.69
N MET A 93 3.22 -11.91 8.52
CA MET A 93 1.80 -11.57 8.40
C MET A 93 1.29 -11.93 7.01
N ALA A 94 0.05 -12.39 6.91
CA ALA A 94 -0.69 -12.41 5.66
C ALA A 94 -2.02 -11.71 5.86
N ARG A 95 -2.38 -10.81 4.95
CA ARG A 95 -3.63 -10.06 5.01
C ARG A 95 -4.15 -9.78 3.63
N THR A 96 -5.45 -9.72 3.50
CA THR A 96 -6.04 -9.21 2.27
C THR A 96 -6.28 -7.71 2.38
N ARG A 97 -6.14 -7.00 1.27
CA ARG A 97 -6.39 -5.56 1.16
C ARG A 97 -7.34 -5.29 0.01
N ASN A 98 -8.27 -4.37 0.21
CA ASN A 98 -9.12 -3.85 -0.86
C ASN A 98 -9.15 -2.32 -0.83
N LEU A 99 -9.29 -1.72 -2.00
CA LEU A 99 -9.28 -0.29 -2.21
C LEU A 99 -10.27 0.05 -3.32
N LYS A 100 -11.26 0.91 -3.06
CA LYS A 100 -12.26 1.37 -4.05
C LYS A 100 -12.48 2.87 -3.90
N ASN A 101 -12.43 3.60 -5.02
CA ASN A 101 -12.52 5.06 -5.06
C ASN A 101 -11.70 5.76 -3.97
N ALA A 102 -10.47 5.31 -3.84
CA ALA A 102 -9.62 5.56 -2.69
C ALA A 102 -8.18 5.74 -3.14
N VAL A 103 -7.45 6.59 -2.42
CA VAL A 103 -6.00 6.75 -2.54
C VAL A 103 -5.38 6.59 -1.15
N VAL A 104 -4.28 5.87 -1.08
CA VAL A 104 -3.36 5.91 0.05
C VAL A 104 -2.29 6.95 -0.31
N ILE A 105 -2.10 7.97 0.51
CA ILE A 105 -1.15 9.05 0.21
C ILE A 105 0.27 8.49 -0.01
N PRO A 106 1.13 9.16 -0.80
CA PRO A 106 2.52 8.75 -0.95
C PRO A 106 3.28 8.68 0.37
N HIS A 107 3.80 7.53 0.76
CA HIS A 107 4.49 7.37 2.03
C HIS A 107 5.63 6.35 1.93
N ARG A 108 6.43 6.26 3.00
CA ARG A 108 7.41 5.21 3.24
C ARG A 108 6.98 4.43 4.47
N ASP A 109 7.07 3.11 4.39
CA ASP A 109 6.83 2.23 5.53
C ASP A 109 8.14 1.93 6.27
N PHE A 110 8.00 1.33 7.46
CA PHE A 110 9.10 0.72 8.22
C PHE A 110 10.20 1.69 8.67
N VAL A 111 9.94 3.01 8.65
CA VAL A 111 10.85 4.03 9.21
C VAL A 111 11.01 3.87 10.73
N GLU A 112 10.10 3.14 11.36
CA GLU A 112 9.97 2.91 12.79
C GLU A 112 10.41 1.52 13.28
N LEU A 113 10.90 0.63 12.40
CA LEU A 113 11.24 -0.76 12.75
C LEU A 113 12.74 -0.99 13.04
N ASP A 114 13.02 -2.00 13.87
CA ASP A 114 14.35 -2.26 14.44
C ASP A 114 15.30 -3.08 13.54
N ARG A 115 14.78 -3.83 12.56
CA ARG A 115 15.61 -4.59 11.60
C ARG A 115 16.05 -3.71 10.44
N GLY A 116 17.13 -4.11 9.76
CA GLY A 116 17.51 -3.48 8.50
C GLY A 116 16.37 -3.63 7.49
N LEU A 117 15.99 -2.54 6.81
CA LEU A 117 14.87 -2.53 5.86
C LEU A 117 14.95 -3.65 4.82
N ASP A 118 16.15 -4.01 4.39
CA ASP A 118 16.40 -5.10 3.44
C ASP A 118 16.14 -6.51 4.00
N GLN A 119 15.75 -6.65 5.27
CA GLN A 119 15.36 -7.92 5.90
C GLN A 119 13.84 -8.14 5.93
N TYR A 120 13.06 -7.10 5.61
CA TYR A 120 11.62 -7.19 5.43
C TYR A 120 11.31 -7.41 3.95
N PHE A 121 10.46 -8.39 3.67
CA PHE A 121 10.11 -8.74 2.31
C PHE A 121 8.58 -8.77 2.16
N ARG A 122 8.03 -7.65 1.67
CA ARG A 122 6.60 -7.52 1.42
C ARG A 122 6.30 -7.95 0.00
N THR A 123 5.39 -8.91 -0.12
CA THR A 123 4.84 -9.32 -1.41
C THR A 123 3.38 -8.90 -1.55
N HIS A 124 2.94 -8.73 -2.80
CA HIS A 124 1.58 -8.36 -3.14
C HIS A 124 1.09 -9.18 -4.32
N VAL A 125 -0.03 -9.88 -4.14
CA VAL A 125 -0.68 -10.68 -5.17
C VAL A 125 -2.03 -10.05 -5.49
N MET A 126 -2.24 -9.61 -6.73
CA MET A 126 -3.56 -9.13 -7.14
C MET A 126 -4.49 -10.32 -7.37
N LEU A 127 -5.64 -10.33 -6.70
CA LEU A 127 -6.62 -11.41 -6.81
C LEU A 127 -7.67 -11.13 -7.89
N GLU A 128 -7.93 -9.85 -8.14
CA GLU A 128 -8.89 -9.38 -9.13
C GLU A 128 -8.21 -8.42 -10.12
N ASP A 129 -8.72 -8.36 -11.35
CA ASP A 129 -8.34 -7.28 -12.26
C ASP A 129 -9.17 -6.03 -11.97
N SER A 130 -8.50 -4.88 -11.93
CA SER A 130 -9.13 -3.58 -11.72
C SER A 130 -8.45 -2.55 -12.62
N PRO A 131 -9.08 -2.16 -13.75
CA PRO A 131 -8.44 -1.35 -14.79
C PRO A 131 -8.01 0.05 -14.36
N LEU A 132 -8.58 0.54 -13.25
CA LEU A 132 -8.34 1.87 -12.70
C LEU A 132 -7.57 1.84 -11.39
N ALA A 133 -7.01 0.69 -11.03
CA ALA A 133 -6.21 0.53 -9.83
C ALA A 133 -4.72 0.50 -10.15
N PHE A 134 -3.95 1.35 -9.48
CA PHE A 134 -2.53 1.52 -9.72
C PHE A 134 -1.75 1.49 -8.41
N HIS A 135 -0.46 1.15 -8.50
CA HIS A 135 0.53 1.45 -7.48
C HIS A 135 1.56 2.42 -8.06
N SER A 136 2.22 3.18 -7.20
CA SER A 136 3.44 3.89 -7.58
C SER A 136 4.58 3.50 -6.64
N ASP A 137 5.78 3.42 -7.18
CA ASP A 137 7.05 3.23 -6.47
C ASP A 137 8.07 4.20 -7.10
N ASP A 138 8.48 5.21 -6.32
CA ASP A 138 9.25 6.38 -6.76
C ASP A 138 8.66 6.97 -8.07
N ASP A 139 9.47 7.06 -9.12
CA ASP A 139 9.11 7.64 -10.42
C ASP A 139 8.32 6.68 -11.33
N THR A 140 7.87 5.52 -10.85
CA THR A 140 7.17 4.54 -11.69
C THR A 140 5.74 4.30 -11.23
N VAL A 141 4.81 4.22 -12.18
CA VAL A 141 3.41 3.84 -11.91
C VAL A 141 3.11 2.51 -12.58
N ILE A 142 2.53 1.60 -11.81
CA ILE A 142 2.38 0.19 -12.12
C ILE A 142 0.90 -0.16 -12.09
N HIS A 143 0.44 -0.87 -13.12
CA HIS A 143 -0.83 -1.60 -13.09
C HIS A 143 -0.54 -3.08 -12.86
N MET A 144 -0.68 -3.51 -11.60
CA MET A 144 -0.48 -4.91 -11.23
C MET A 144 -1.65 -5.76 -11.74
N ARG A 145 -1.36 -6.89 -12.40
CA ARG A 145 -2.37 -7.76 -13.00
C ARG A 145 -2.69 -8.95 -12.11
N ALA A 146 -3.89 -9.49 -12.24
CA ALA A 146 -4.32 -10.67 -11.49
C ALA A 146 -3.34 -11.85 -11.62
N GLY A 147 -2.97 -12.41 -10.46
CA GLY A 147 -2.03 -13.52 -10.30
C GLY A 147 -0.55 -13.14 -10.31
N GLU A 148 -0.17 -11.90 -10.65
CA GLU A 148 1.22 -11.45 -10.52
C GLU A 148 1.59 -11.34 -9.03
N ILE A 149 2.76 -11.87 -8.67
CA ILE A 149 3.35 -11.75 -7.34
C ILE A 149 4.42 -10.67 -7.41
N TRP A 150 4.19 -9.56 -6.72
CA TRP A 150 5.07 -8.42 -6.72
C TRP A 150 5.86 -8.33 -5.41
N TYR A 151 7.16 -8.09 -5.49
CA TYR A 151 7.90 -7.47 -4.39
C TYR A 151 7.59 -5.98 -4.37
N LEU A 152 7.28 -5.44 -3.20
CA LEU A 152 7.13 -4.01 -2.97
C LEU A 152 8.23 -3.51 -2.03
N ASP A 153 9.06 -2.61 -2.53
CA ASP A 153 10.03 -1.91 -1.70
C ASP A 153 9.32 -0.86 -0.85
N ALA A 154 8.93 -1.25 0.36
CA ALA A 154 8.20 -0.37 1.26
C ALA A 154 9.07 0.78 1.80
N ALA A 155 10.40 0.70 1.64
CA ALA A 155 11.33 1.77 2.03
C ALA A 155 11.38 2.91 1.01
N ALA A 156 10.91 2.70 -0.22
CA ALA A 156 10.76 3.74 -1.24
C ALA A 156 9.45 4.52 -1.04
N VAL A 157 9.35 5.70 -1.65
CA VAL A 157 8.10 6.47 -1.59
C VAL A 157 7.09 5.79 -2.50
N HIS A 158 6.01 5.27 -1.91
CA HIS A 158 5.03 4.49 -2.63
C HIS A 158 3.59 4.90 -2.29
N SER A 159 2.66 4.54 -3.18
CA SER A 159 1.24 4.84 -3.04
C SER A 159 0.41 3.74 -3.71
N ALA A 160 -0.88 3.68 -3.35
CA ALA A 160 -1.88 2.88 -4.03
C ALA A 160 -3.12 3.73 -4.32
N VAL A 161 -3.74 3.53 -5.48
CA VAL A 161 -5.00 4.19 -5.84
C VAL A 161 -5.94 3.22 -6.54
N ASN A 162 -7.23 3.44 -6.39
CA ASN A 162 -8.25 2.94 -7.30
C ASN A 162 -9.18 4.10 -7.67
N PHE A 163 -9.20 4.49 -8.94
CA PHE A 163 -10.08 5.55 -9.45
C PHE A 163 -11.50 5.06 -9.80
N GLY A 164 -11.79 3.77 -9.59
CA GLY A 164 -13.10 3.18 -9.82
C GLY A 164 -13.70 2.50 -8.58
N GLU A 165 -14.95 2.04 -8.75
CA GLU A 165 -15.70 1.28 -7.73
C GLU A 165 -15.42 -0.23 -7.78
N PHE A 166 -14.78 -0.71 -8.85
CA PHE A 166 -14.50 -2.13 -9.00
C PHE A 166 -13.53 -2.59 -7.92
N SER A 167 -13.84 -3.75 -7.35
CA SER A 167 -12.99 -4.38 -6.34
C SER A 167 -11.58 -4.56 -6.85
N ARG A 168 -10.64 -4.38 -5.94
CA ARG A 168 -9.22 -4.62 -6.18
C ARG A 168 -8.67 -5.42 -5.01
N GLN A 169 -9.31 -6.56 -4.71
CA GLN A 169 -8.85 -7.42 -3.64
C GLN A 169 -7.44 -7.91 -3.99
N SER A 170 -6.58 -7.87 -2.98
CA SER A 170 -5.20 -8.27 -3.06
C SER A 170 -4.82 -9.05 -1.82
N LEU A 171 -3.80 -9.88 -1.93
CA LEU A 171 -3.18 -10.60 -0.82
C LEU A 171 -1.78 -10.02 -0.60
N CYS A 172 -1.55 -9.43 0.58
CA CYS A 172 -0.23 -9.06 1.05
C CYS A 172 0.33 -10.21 1.89
N VAL A 173 1.55 -10.65 1.59
CA VAL A 173 2.30 -11.62 2.40
C VAL A 173 3.61 -10.97 2.79
N ASP A 174 3.78 -10.73 4.09
CA ASP A 174 4.96 -10.13 4.70
C ASP A 174 5.84 -11.25 5.26
N LEU A 175 7.08 -11.33 4.78
CA LEU A 175 8.11 -12.28 5.20
C LEU A 175 9.28 -11.55 5.86
N ALA A 176 10.03 -12.24 6.71
CA ALA A 176 11.28 -11.71 7.26
C ALA A 176 12.41 -12.74 7.16
N PHE A 177 13.62 -12.22 6.97
CA PHE A 177 14.83 -13.03 6.79
C PHE A 177 15.90 -12.64 7.81
N ASP A 178 16.54 -13.65 8.38
CA ASP A 178 17.70 -13.45 9.26
C ASP A 178 18.97 -13.38 8.40
N GLY A 179 19.36 -12.16 8.03
CA GLY A 179 20.56 -11.90 7.22
C GLY A 179 20.26 -11.81 5.72
N ALA A 180 21.30 -12.01 4.90
CA ALA A 180 21.16 -11.97 3.44
C ALA A 180 20.43 -13.23 2.94
N PHE A 181 19.55 -13.05 1.96
CA PHE A 181 18.75 -14.12 1.35
C PHE A 181 18.63 -13.92 -0.17
N ASP A 182 18.30 -14.99 -0.89
CA ASP A 182 17.83 -14.93 -2.27
C ASP A 182 16.30 -14.82 -2.27
N GLU A 183 15.73 -13.93 -3.07
CA GLU A 183 14.27 -13.72 -3.16
C GLU A 183 13.48 -15.00 -3.49
N LYS A 184 14.12 -15.99 -4.12
CA LYS A 184 13.53 -17.33 -4.33
C LYS A 184 13.19 -18.04 -3.04
N GLU A 185 13.89 -17.74 -1.95
CA GLU A 185 13.62 -18.28 -0.61
C GLU A 185 12.30 -17.77 -0.02
N ALA A 186 11.65 -16.78 -0.64
CA ALA A 186 10.29 -16.39 -0.28
C ALA A 186 9.25 -17.46 -0.64
N PHE A 187 9.59 -18.42 -1.52
CA PHE A 187 8.67 -19.40 -2.08
C PHE A 187 8.94 -20.80 -1.53
N ALA A 188 7.87 -21.53 -1.22
CA ALA A 188 7.95 -22.95 -0.87
C ALA A 188 8.32 -23.82 -2.09
N ASP A 189 7.90 -23.39 -3.29
CA ASP A 189 8.34 -23.93 -4.57
C ASP A 189 9.02 -22.83 -5.40
N ALA A 190 10.34 -22.93 -5.55
CA ALA A 190 11.15 -21.99 -6.32
C ALA A 190 10.77 -21.92 -7.81
N SER A 191 9.96 -22.86 -8.34
CA SER A 191 9.44 -22.81 -9.70
C SER A 191 8.44 -21.67 -9.93
N VAL A 192 7.84 -21.14 -8.86
CA VAL A 192 6.97 -19.95 -8.92
C VAL A 192 7.77 -18.70 -9.24
N TYR A 193 9.03 -18.63 -8.78
CA TYR A 193 9.89 -17.49 -9.05
C TYR A 193 10.26 -17.43 -10.52
N THR A 194 9.93 -16.32 -11.17
CA THR A 194 10.39 -16.03 -12.52
C THR A 194 10.71 -14.55 -12.72
N SER A 195 11.88 -14.28 -13.30
CA SER A 195 12.38 -12.93 -13.56
C SER A 195 11.99 -12.38 -14.93
N ASP A 196 11.27 -13.15 -15.76
CA ASP A 196 10.99 -12.82 -17.17
C ASP A 196 9.61 -12.16 -17.39
N VAL A 197 8.90 -11.80 -16.32
CA VAL A 197 7.57 -11.19 -16.41
C VAL A 197 7.70 -9.68 -16.58
N SER A 198 7.30 -9.20 -17.76
CA SER A 198 7.25 -7.76 -18.04
C SER A 198 6.11 -7.08 -17.29
N PRO A 199 6.40 -6.04 -16.48
CA PRO A 199 5.36 -5.33 -15.74
C PRO A 199 4.49 -4.47 -16.66
N ALA A 200 3.25 -4.22 -16.26
CA ALA A 200 2.41 -3.21 -16.90
C ALA A 200 2.74 -1.82 -16.31
N ILE A 201 3.59 -1.07 -17.01
CA ILE A 201 3.91 0.31 -16.63
C ILE A 201 2.87 1.25 -17.24
N HIS A 202 2.27 2.09 -16.40
CA HIS A 202 1.29 3.08 -16.84
C HIS A 202 2.03 4.28 -17.47
N GLU A 203 1.69 4.60 -18.71
CA GLU A 203 2.23 5.77 -19.38
C GLU A 203 1.64 7.06 -18.79
N ARG A 204 2.52 8.00 -18.43
CA ARG A 204 2.14 9.27 -17.81
C ARG A 204 2.37 10.44 -18.76
N LYS A 205 1.55 11.47 -18.62
CA LYS A 205 1.69 12.72 -19.39
C LYS A 205 2.85 13.55 -18.83
N PRO A 206 3.57 14.33 -19.66
CA PRO A 206 4.57 15.26 -19.14
C PRO A 206 3.98 16.23 -18.10
N PHE A 207 4.71 16.45 -17.00
CA PHE A 207 4.36 17.48 -16.01
C PHE A 207 4.95 18.84 -16.45
N THR A 208 4.10 19.86 -16.59
CA THR A 208 4.50 21.17 -17.14
C THR A 208 4.36 22.29 -16.11
N LYS A 209 4.98 23.45 -16.39
CA LYS A 209 4.86 24.64 -15.53
C LYS A 209 3.43 25.20 -15.47
N GLU A 210 2.66 25.04 -16.55
CA GLU A 210 1.23 25.40 -16.55
C GLU A 210 0.43 24.47 -15.61
N ARG A 211 0.79 23.18 -15.55
CA ARG A 211 0.17 22.23 -14.62
C ARG A 211 0.49 22.58 -13.17
N GLU A 212 1.76 22.86 -12.89
CA GLU A 212 2.24 23.30 -11.56
C GLU A 212 1.53 24.59 -11.12
N ALA A 213 1.43 25.60 -11.99
CA ALA A 213 0.69 26.83 -11.70
C ALA A 213 -0.80 26.57 -11.40
N GLY A 214 -1.43 25.64 -12.11
CA GLY A 214 -2.81 25.22 -11.84
C GLY A 214 -3.00 24.53 -10.48
N ILE A 215 -1.99 23.79 -10.01
CA ILE A 215 -1.95 23.21 -8.67
C ILE A 215 -1.79 24.32 -7.61
N LEU A 216 -0.86 25.23 -7.81
CA LEU A 216 -0.59 26.32 -6.86
C LEU A 216 -1.78 27.28 -6.72
N ALA A 217 -2.62 27.41 -7.74
CA ALA A 217 -3.87 28.18 -7.68
C ALA A 217 -4.88 27.66 -6.63
N LEU A 218 -4.68 26.46 -6.08
CA LEU A 218 -5.47 25.95 -4.95
C LEU A 218 -5.30 26.81 -3.69
N SER A 219 -4.26 27.66 -3.60
CA SER A 219 -4.08 28.62 -2.50
C SER A 219 -5.26 29.58 -2.32
N GLY A 220 -5.99 29.88 -3.41
CA GLY A 220 -7.17 30.73 -3.36
C GLY A 220 -8.42 30.08 -2.77
N VAL A 221 -8.41 28.77 -2.52
CA VAL A 221 -9.58 28.00 -2.05
C VAL A 221 -9.28 27.04 -0.90
N ILE A 222 -8.00 26.81 -0.56
CA ILE A 222 -7.63 25.97 0.58
C ILE A 222 -8.07 26.63 1.89
N GLY A 223 -8.63 25.81 2.76
CA GLY A 223 -9.00 26.15 4.12
C GLY A 223 -8.80 24.93 5.02
N ARG A 224 -8.91 25.15 6.34
CA ARG A 224 -8.69 24.08 7.34
C ARG A 224 -9.71 22.94 7.20
N GLU A 225 -10.91 23.27 6.74
CA GLU A 225 -12.02 22.36 6.51
C GLU A 225 -11.84 21.47 5.28
N ASN A 226 -11.04 21.88 4.28
CA ASN A 226 -10.84 21.14 3.03
C ASN A 226 -9.36 20.77 2.78
N PHE A 227 -8.45 21.06 3.72
CA PHE A 227 -7.03 20.71 3.65
C PHE A 227 -6.82 19.21 3.34
N ARG A 228 -7.59 18.35 4.00
CA ARG A 228 -7.58 16.89 3.78
C ARG A 228 -7.97 16.54 2.34
N ASP A 229 -8.97 17.21 1.78
CA ASP A 229 -9.44 16.95 0.42
C ASP A 229 -8.38 17.37 -0.60
N ILE A 230 -7.73 18.51 -0.38
CA ILE A 230 -6.63 18.98 -1.23
C ILE A 230 -5.44 18.03 -1.17
N LEU A 231 -5.05 17.54 0.02
CA LEU A 231 -4.00 16.51 0.12
C LEU A 231 -4.31 15.29 -0.74
N PHE A 232 -5.52 14.73 -0.66
CA PHE A 232 -5.89 13.55 -1.46
C PHE A 232 -6.01 13.83 -2.95
N LEU A 233 -6.37 15.07 -3.32
CA LEU A 233 -6.36 15.50 -4.71
C LEU A 233 -4.92 15.54 -5.25
N LEU A 234 -4.00 16.17 -4.51
CA LEU A 234 -2.59 16.28 -4.88
C LEU A 234 -1.92 14.91 -4.97
N SER A 235 -2.26 14.00 -4.04
CA SER A 235 -1.79 12.61 -3.98
C SER A 235 -2.15 11.76 -5.21
N LYS A 236 -3.01 12.27 -6.10
CA LYS A 236 -3.43 11.57 -7.33
C LYS A 236 -2.69 12.06 -8.59
N VAL A 237 -1.97 13.19 -8.52
CA VAL A 237 -1.38 13.84 -9.69
C VAL A 237 -0.34 12.95 -10.36
N HIS A 238 0.54 12.32 -9.60
CA HIS A 238 1.65 11.51 -10.12
C HIS A 238 1.21 10.24 -10.82
N TYR A 239 -0.05 9.80 -10.64
CA TYR A 239 -0.60 8.68 -11.42
C TYR A 239 -0.87 9.06 -12.87
N THR A 240 -1.18 10.33 -13.15
CA THR A 240 -1.50 10.81 -14.50
C THR A 240 -0.33 11.56 -15.14
N TYR A 241 0.49 12.21 -14.32
CA TYR A 241 1.59 13.07 -14.77
C TYR A 241 2.95 12.55 -14.32
N ASP A 242 3.94 12.74 -15.17
CA ASP A 242 5.32 12.32 -14.97
C ASP A 242 6.04 13.25 -14.00
N VAL A 243 5.81 12.99 -12.71
CA VAL A 243 6.33 13.75 -11.58
C VAL A 243 6.47 12.81 -10.38
N HIS A 244 7.46 13.08 -9.53
CA HIS A 244 7.71 12.27 -8.35
C HIS A 244 6.55 12.40 -7.34
N PRO A 245 6.06 11.30 -6.73
CA PRO A 245 4.92 11.36 -5.82
C PRO A 245 5.12 12.26 -4.59
N SER A 246 6.36 12.44 -4.11
CA SER A 246 6.69 13.34 -3.00
C SER A 246 6.38 14.82 -3.27
N GLU A 247 6.30 15.25 -4.53
CA GLU A 247 5.96 16.64 -4.88
C GLU A 247 4.56 17.03 -4.36
N THR A 248 3.70 16.05 -4.10
CA THR A 248 2.43 16.22 -3.36
C THR A 248 2.59 17.12 -2.14
N TYR A 249 3.66 16.90 -1.36
CA TYR A 249 3.88 17.59 -0.11
C TYR A 249 4.47 18.98 -0.29
N GLU A 250 5.37 19.15 -1.26
CA GLU A 250 5.94 20.46 -1.58
C GLU A 250 4.86 21.40 -2.12
N TRP A 251 3.94 20.90 -2.95
CA TRP A 251 2.78 21.66 -3.38
C TRP A 251 1.84 22.00 -2.23
N LEU A 252 1.57 21.06 -1.31
CA LEU A 252 0.70 21.32 -0.17
C LEU A 252 1.28 22.40 0.75
N VAL A 253 2.60 22.38 1.00
CA VAL A 253 3.31 23.41 1.76
C VAL A 253 3.25 24.75 1.04
N ALA A 254 3.53 24.79 -0.27
CA ALA A 254 3.50 26.03 -1.06
C ALA A 254 2.10 26.66 -1.11
N VAL A 255 1.07 25.84 -1.35
CA VAL A 255 -0.35 26.25 -1.33
C VAL A 255 -0.74 26.80 0.05
N SER A 256 -0.29 26.17 1.13
CA SER A 256 -0.55 26.63 2.50
C SER A 256 0.15 27.96 2.82
N LYS A 257 1.38 28.16 2.34
CA LYS A 257 2.15 29.41 2.51
C LYS A 257 1.47 30.57 1.80
N GLU A 258 1.05 30.36 0.55
CA GLU A 258 0.37 31.38 -0.25
C GLU A 258 -1.03 31.72 0.31
N ALA A 259 -1.70 30.76 0.95
CA ALA A 259 -2.97 31.00 1.65
C ALA A 259 -2.81 31.83 2.94
N GLY A 260 -1.60 31.96 3.48
CA GLY A 260 -1.30 32.81 4.64
C GLY A 260 -1.78 32.28 5.99
N ASP A 261 -1.97 30.97 6.14
CA ASP A 261 -2.32 30.33 7.42
C ASP A 261 -1.16 29.51 7.98
N ASP A 262 -0.47 30.06 8.97
CA ASP A 262 0.70 29.43 9.60
C ASP A 262 0.41 28.02 10.15
N LYS A 263 -0.82 27.74 10.60
CA LYS A 263 -1.18 26.39 11.08
C LYS A 263 -1.30 25.39 9.93
N MET A 264 -1.73 25.83 8.75
CA MET A 264 -1.71 24.99 7.54
C MET A 264 -0.29 24.71 7.09
N VAL A 265 0.59 25.71 7.16
CA VAL A 265 2.02 25.52 6.85
C VAL A 265 2.65 24.49 7.80
N GLU A 266 2.49 24.67 9.11
CA GLU A 266 3.01 23.72 10.11
C GLU A 266 2.46 22.31 9.87
N LYS A 267 1.15 22.18 9.61
CA LYS A 267 0.52 20.88 9.35
C LYS A 267 1.04 20.24 8.06
N ALA A 268 1.23 21.01 7.00
CA ALA A 268 1.75 20.54 5.71
C ALA A 268 3.20 20.05 5.83
N GLU A 269 4.04 20.77 6.57
CA GLU A 269 5.43 20.36 6.83
C GLU A 269 5.46 19.10 7.70
N ARG A 270 4.62 19.03 8.75
CA ARG A 270 4.52 17.84 9.61
C ARG A 270 4.03 16.60 8.87
N ILE A 271 3.04 16.71 7.98
CA ILE A 271 2.60 15.53 7.21
C ILE A 271 3.67 15.07 6.22
N ARG A 272 4.44 15.98 5.61
CA ARG A 272 5.57 15.61 4.76
C ARG A 272 6.58 14.79 5.56
N ASP A 273 7.02 15.33 6.69
CA ASP A 273 8.06 14.70 7.51
C ASP A 273 7.54 13.37 8.09
N PHE A 274 6.26 13.28 8.41
CA PHE A 274 5.61 12.05 8.80
C PHE A 274 5.56 11.04 7.63
N ALA A 275 5.06 11.42 6.45
CA ALA A 275 4.82 10.47 5.38
C ALA A 275 6.10 9.98 4.69
N ILE A 276 7.09 10.86 4.47
CA ILE A 276 8.30 10.55 3.71
C ILE A 276 9.62 10.77 4.47
N GLY A 277 9.55 11.42 5.64
CA GLY A 277 10.68 11.58 6.56
C GLY A 277 10.81 10.42 7.55
N ALA A 278 11.32 10.71 8.74
CA ALA A 278 11.45 9.75 9.83
C ALA A 278 10.32 9.95 10.85
N ARG A 279 9.71 8.86 11.31
CA ARG A 279 8.65 8.86 12.34
C ARG A 279 9.08 8.09 13.57
N ALA A 280 8.62 8.52 14.73
CA ALA A 280 8.78 7.73 15.95
C ALA A 280 7.72 6.61 16.02
N PHE A 281 8.08 5.48 16.64
CA PHE A 281 7.13 4.40 16.88
C PHE A 281 5.92 4.89 17.69
N GLY A 282 4.70 4.65 17.19
CA GLY A 282 3.45 5.07 17.82
C GLY A 282 3.10 6.55 17.67
N GLU A 283 3.85 7.32 16.86
CA GLU A 283 3.49 8.69 16.53
C GLU A 283 2.14 8.74 15.78
N ARG A 284 1.22 9.58 16.26
CA ARG A 284 -0.09 9.81 15.63
C ARG A 284 -0.12 11.16 14.95
N PHE A 285 -0.70 11.21 13.76
CA PHE A 285 -0.94 12.45 13.03
C PHE A 285 -2.44 12.61 12.76
N SER A 286 -2.97 13.82 12.97
CA SER A 286 -4.37 14.12 12.66
C SER A 286 -4.47 15.17 11.56
N LEU A 287 -5.16 14.80 10.47
CA LEU A 287 -5.51 15.71 9.38
C LEU A 287 -6.62 16.70 9.75
N THR A 288 -7.45 16.36 10.74
CA THR A 288 -8.70 17.08 11.04
C THR A 288 -8.62 17.95 12.29
N THR A 289 -7.57 17.79 13.10
CA THR A 289 -7.36 18.58 14.34
C THR A 289 -6.31 19.67 14.10
N TRP A 290 -6.55 20.91 14.54
CA TRP A 290 -5.75 22.11 14.24
C TRP A 290 -5.23 22.85 15.47
#